data_AF-A0A0R3BZ76-F1
#
_entry.id   AF-A0A0R3BZ76-F1
#
_cell.length_a   1.000
_cell.length_b   1.000
_cell.length_c   1.000
_cell.angle_alpha   90.00
_cell.angle_beta   90.00
_cell.angle_gamma   90.00
#
_symmetry.space_group_name_H-M   'P 1'
#
loop_
_entity.id
_entity.type
_entity.pdbx_description
1 polymer ?
#
loop_
_entity_poly.entity_id
_entity_poly.type
_entity_poly.pdbx_seq_one_letter_code
_entity_poly.pdbx_strand_id
1 'polypeptide(L)'
;MAGAAPKLRADDRADRTMSGRHDRALRAGLISVMVPLSLTLVQCGKAPDPAALAANSQANVQVVAKTNSQSSNARVASGDTFEDRFPAPQFKERFPSASESFLQRQMSDFSPKRAVQSQPEQASYKVASLEPQVPYKRPAREDLTTLVSMKSSAFPYFGNNPASDAPFLNISKGDRRGHRSYSGRVYWQDETYSDSRVLVHVPEHFDLRKPGVIVVFFHGNGATLERDVRDRQMVPKQVTDSGANAILLAPQMAVDAADSSAGKFWQPGGFKRFMAESADHLARLTGDPNSARAFANMPIVIVGYSGGFLPTAWSLEVGGISDRVRGVVLLDAVYGEMDKFASWIESHRSGFFVSAYTRHTARRDRELMSMLRQKGISVAEDMDGPLRPGSVVFVETGEGITHRDYVTRAWTRDPLKDVLVKMAATPSLALTRVASTNP
;
A
#
# COMPACT_ATOMS: atom_id res chain seq x y z
N MET A 1 29.85 -45.99 36.64
CA MET A 1 29.13 -47.20 36.18
C MET A 1 27.71 -47.17 36.73
N ALA A 2 26.72 -47.05 35.85
CA ALA A 2 25.30 -47.42 35.99
C ALA A 2 24.68 -46.97 34.65
N GLY A 3 24.05 -47.78 33.82
CA GLY A 3 23.71 -49.19 33.84
C GLY A 3 22.82 -49.45 32.60
N ALA A 4 22.58 -50.72 32.33
CA ALA A 4 21.49 -51.27 31.52
C ALA A 4 21.59 -51.25 29.98
N ALA A 5 21.87 -52.45 29.46
CA ALA A 5 21.39 -53.00 28.19
C ALA A 5 20.15 -53.91 28.47
N PRO A 6 19.56 -54.68 27.52
CA PRO A 6 19.56 -54.60 26.05
C PRO A 6 18.15 -54.77 25.40
N LYS A 7 18.19 -54.82 24.07
CA LYS A 7 17.15 -54.93 23.01
C LYS A 7 16.49 -56.31 22.83
N LEU A 8 15.20 -56.26 22.45
CA LEU A 8 14.45 -56.94 21.35
C LEU A 8 14.99 -58.22 20.66
N ARG A 9 14.08 -59.20 20.48
CA ARG A 9 13.70 -59.95 19.24
C ARG A 9 12.83 -61.16 19.63
N ALA A 10 12.00 -61.78 18.81
CA ALA A 10 11.23 -61.53 17.58
C ALA A 10 10.41 -62.84 17.34
N ASP A 11 9.63 -62.86 16.25
CA ASP A 11 9.09 -64.05 15.55
C ASP A 11 7.77 -64.62 16.09
N ASP A 12 6.76 -64.99 15.29
CA ASP A 12 6.49 -64.83 13.86
C ASP A 12 5.02 -65.26 13.59
N ARG A 13 4.51 -64.94 12.39
CA ARG A 13 3.36 -65.55 11.66
C ARG A 13 1.93 -65.27 12.16
N ALA A 14 1.12 -64.52 11.38
CA ALA A 14 0.34 -64.92 10.18
C ALA A 14 -0.86 -65.82 10.55
N ASP A 15 -2.09 -65.68 10.07
CA ASP A 15 -2.67 -64.94 8.94
C ASP A 15 -4.21 -64.84 9.17
N ARG A 16 -4.85 -63.95 8.40
CA ARG A 16 -6.27 -63.87 7.92
C ARG A 16 -7.27 -64.98 8.36
N THR A 17 -8.58 -64.75 8.62
CA THR A 17 -9.58 -63.94 7.88
C THR A 17 -10.94 -63.88 8.62
N MET A 18 -11.62 -62.73 8.44
CA MET A 18 -13.06 -62.35 8.51
C MET A 18 -14.19 -63.38 8.75
N SER A 19 -15.19 -62.98 9.56
CA SER A 19 -16.62 -62.83 9.18
C SER A 19 -17.57 -62.88 10.40
N GLY A 20 -18.61 -62.02 10.44
CA GLY A 20 -19.87 -62.37 11.15
C GLY A 20 -20.54 -61.27 11.97
N ARG A 21 -21.59 -60.64 11.39
CA ARG A 21 -22.56 -59.68 11.97
C ARG A 21 -23.58 -60.36 12.90
N HIS A 22 -24.11 -59.61 13.88
CA HIS A 22 -25.51 -59.58 14.39
C HIS A 22 -25.59 -58.39 15.39
N ASP A 23 -26.31 -57.26 15.27
CA ASP A 23 -27.66 -56.83 14.86
C ASP A 23 -28.66 -56.63 16.06
N ARG A 24 -29.23 -55.40 16.14
CA ARG A 24 -30.44 -54.89 16.87
C ARG A 24 -30.40 -54.63 18.40
N ALA A 25 -30.60 -53.38 18.90
CA ALA A 25 -31.84 -52.53 19.05
C ALA A 25 -32.74 -52.97 20.24
N LEU A 26 -33.46 -52.18 21.07
CA LEU A 26 -33.74 -50.75 21.30
C LEU A 26 -34.55 -50.64 22.64
N ARG A 27 -34.42 -49.52 23.40
CA ARG A 27 -35.44 -48.75 24.20
C ARG A 27 -36.21 -49.28 25.47
N ALA A 28 -36.13 -48.45 26.54
CA ALA A 28 -37.20 -47.65 27.23
C ALA A 28 -37.78 -48.01 28.64
N GLY A 29 -37.93 -46.95 29.49
CA GLY A 29 -38.87 -46.75 30.63
C GLY A 29 -38.21 -46.73 32.05
N LEU A 30 -38.59 -45.96 33.09
CA LEU A 30 -39.64 -44.93 33.37
C LEU A 30 -39.42 -44.34 34.82
N ILE A 31 -39.56 -43.00 35.00
CA ILE A 31 -40.21 -42.16 36.09
C ILE A 31 -39.82 -42.16 37.61
N SER A 32 -39.53 -40.94 38.16
CA SER A 32 -40.22 -40.22 39.31
C SER A 32 -39.48 -38.91 39.67
N VAL A 33 -39.99 -37.68 39.43
CA VAL A 33 -40.95 -36.78 40.17
C VAL A 33 -40.45 -36.17 41.50
N MET A 34 -40.18 -34.86 41.49
CA MET A 34 -40.56 -33.85 42.51
C MET A 34 -40.32 -32.41 41.96
N VAL A 35 -41.27 -31.52 42.21
CA VAL A 35 -41.49 -30.12 41.73
C VAL A 35 -41.83 -29.27 42.98
N PRO A 36 -41.81 -27.90 43.04
CA PRO A 36 -41.43 -26.82 42.10
C PRO A 36 -40.45 -25.78 42.69
N LEU A 37 -39.93 -24.86 41.86
CA LEU A 37 -40.08 -23.42 42.12
C LEU A 37 -39.95 -22.63 40.81
N SER A 38 -40.85 -21.67 40.67
CA SER A 38 -41.26 -20.91 39.49
C SER A 38 -40.20 -19.91 39.00
N LEU A 39 -40.10 -19.70 37.67
CA LEU A 39 -39.94 -18.38 37.04
C LEU A 39 -40.11 -18.48 35.50
N THR A 40 -41.27 -17.99 35.07
CA THR A 40 -41.64 -17.23 33.85
C THR A 40 -40.95 -17.42 32.49
N LEU A 41 -41.85 -17.60 31.53
CA LEU A 41 -41.77 -17.68 30.07
C LEU A 41 -41.37 -16.37 29.34
N VAL A 42 -40.73 -16.57 28.20
CA VAL A 42 -40.93 -15.88 26.89
C VAL A 42 -40.58 -14.40 26.80
N GLN A 43 -39.52 -14.11 26.03
CA GLN A 43 -39.60 -13.06 25.00
C GLN A 43 -38.64 -13.29 23.84
N CYS A 44 -39.22 -13.33 22.65
CA CYS A 44 -38.56 -13.34 21.35
C CYS A 44 -37.87 -11.99 21.06
N GLY A 45 -36.79 -12.08 20.28
CA GLY A 45 -36.28 -11.11 19.30
C GLY A 45 -36.58 -9.63 19.48
N LYS A 46 -35.55 -8.87 19.87
CA LYS A 46 -35.30 -7.51 19.37
C LYS A 46 -33.81 -7.38 19.05
N ALA A 47 -33.51 -7.12 17.77
CA ALA A 47 -32.21 -6.60 17.38
C ALA A 47 -32.00 -5.23 18.04
N PRO A 48 -30.76 -4.85 18.40
CA PRO A 48 -30.50 -3.52 18.94
C PRO A 48 -30.85 -2.43 17.92
N ASP A 49 -31.40 -1.35 18.44
CA ASP A 49 -31.88 -0.17 17.72
C ASP A 49 -30.77 0.49 16.87
N PRO A 50 -30.94 0.68 15.55
CA PRO A 50 -29.96 1.35 14.70
C PRO A 50 -29.69 2.82 15.10
N ALA A 51 -30.51 3.43 15.96
CA ALA A 51 -30.26 4.76 16.50
C ALA A 51 -29.15 4.82 17.56
N ALA A 52 -28.72 3.68 18.13
CA ALA A 52 -27.65 3.64 19.14
C ALA A 52 -26.23 3.54 18.54
N LEU A 53 -26.09 3.32 17.23
CA LEU A 53 -24.79 3.34 16.51
C LEU A 53 -24.51 4.66 15.75
N ALA A 54 -25.42 5.64 15.81
CA ALA A 54 -25.32 6.91 15.09
C ALA A 54 -25.03 8.12 15.99
N ALA A 55 -24.49 7.93 17.19
CA ALA A 55 -24.24 9.03 18.14
C ALA A 55 -22.86 9.72 18.00
N ASN A 56 -22.00 9.32 17.04
CA ASN A 56 -20.68 9.95 16.83
C ASN A 56 -20.51 10.67 15.48
N SER A 57 -21.60 10.93 14.75
CA SER A 57 -21.56 11.59 13.44
C SER A 57 -22.33 12.92 13.36
N GLN A 58 -22.86 13.43 14.47
CA GLN A 58 -23.54 14.73 14.51
C GLN A 58 -22.92 15.65 15.58
N ALA A 59 -21.79 16.27 15.23
CA ALA A 59 -21.30 17.47 15.91
C ALA A 59 -20.72 18.43 14.86
N ASN A 60 -21.62 19.07 14.08
CA ASN A 60 -21.46 20.42 13.50
C ASN A 60 -22.54 20.73 12.44
N VAL A 61 -23.81 20.64 12.80
CA VAL A 61 -24.88 21.22 11.99
C VAL A 61 -25.83 21.98 12.92
N GLN A 62 -26.06 23.27 12.59
CA GLN A 62 -26.84 24.30 13.30
C GLN A 62 -26.08 24.93 14.50
N VAL A 63 -25.85 26.24 14.57
CA VAL A 63 -26.85 27.32 14.57
C VAL A 63 -26.30 28.62 13.97
N VAL A 64 -27.04 29.22 13.03
CA VAL A 64 -27.00 30.65 12.71
C VAL A 64 -28.34 31.24 13.13
N ALA A 65 -28.39 31.93 14.28
CA ALA A 65 -29.38 32.97 14.60
C ALA A 65 -28.94 33.77 15.84
N LYS A 66 -29.12 35.09 15.75
CA LYS A 66 -28.75 36.20 16.66
C LYS A 66 -29.26 36.05 18.11
N THR A 67 -28.48 36.46 19.13
CA THR A 67 -28.62 37.73 19.92
C THR A 67 -27.78 37.74 21.23
N ASN A 68 -27.04 38.84 21.42
CA ASN A 68 -26.56 39.56 22.63
C ASN A 68 -26.20 38.90 24.00
N SER A 69 -24.95 39.17 24.39
CA SER A 69 -24.40 39.60 25.70
C SER A 69 -24.72 38.82 27.00
N GLN A 70 -23.72 38.11 27.54
CA GLN A 70 -22.94 38.47 28.75
C GLN A 70 -22.00 37.33 29.18
N SER A 71 -20.87 37.76 29.74
CA SER A 71 -19.72 37.04 30.33
C SER A 71 -19.94 35.64 30.93
N SER A 72 -19.07 34.69 30.56
CA SER A 72 -18.28 33.90 31.54
C SER A 72 -17.19 33.08 30.83
N ASN A 73 -16.03 32.99 31.49
CA ASN A 73 -14.79 32.36 31.02
C ASN A 73 -14.92 30.84 30.84
N ALA A 74 -14.70 30.35 29.62
CA ALA A 74 -14.21 29.00 29.36
C ALA A 74 -13.36 29.02 28.08
N ARG A 75 -12.04 28.89 28.22
CA ARG A 75 -11.12 28.70 27.09
C ARG A 75 -11.35 27.31 26.50
N VAL A 76 -12.19 27.24 25.47
CA VAL A 76 -12.25 26.10 24.57
C VAL A 76 -11.09 26.26 23.59
N ALA A 77 -10.16 25.30 23.59
CA ALA A 77 -9.10 25.22 22.60
C ALA A 77 -9.73 25.06 21.21
N SER A 78 -9.61 26.10 20.40
CA SER A 78 -9.96 26.10 18.98
C SER A 78 -9.14 25.01 18.28
N GLY A 79 -9.82 24.05 17.66
CA GLY A 79 -9.17 23.05 16.82
C GLY A 79 -8.58 23.72 15.58
N ASP A 80 -7.28 23.50 15.34
CA ASP A 80 -6.58 23.96 14.15
C ASP A 80 -7.28 23.42 12.88
N THR A 81 -7.63 24.33 11.97
CA THR A 81 -8.25 23.95 10.70
C THR A 81 -7.19 23.42 9.71
N PHE A 82 -7.61 22.77 8.62
CA PHE A 82 -6.69 22.27 7.60
C PHE A 82 -5.78 23.40 7.02
N GLU A 83 -6.27 24.63 6.93
CA GLU A 83 -5.49 25.77 6.43
C GLU A 83 -4.50 26.32 7.45
N ASP A 84 -4.77 26.18 8.74
CA ASP A 84 -3.80 26.47 9.80
C ASP A 84 -2.67 25.43 9.82
N ARG A 85 -2.98 24.21 9.38
CA ARG A 85 -2.04 23.08 9.30
C ARG A 85 -1.23 23.04 8.01
N PHE A 86 -1.70 23.69 6.95
CA PHE A 86 -1.09 23.71 5.62
C PHE A 86 -1.22 25.10 4.94
N PRO A 87 -0.44 26.10 5.39
CA PRO A 87 -0.52 27.45 4.80
C PRO A 87 -0.08 27.43 3.33
N ALA A 88 -0.76 28.23 2.50
CA ALA A 88 -0.43 28.35 1.08
C ALA A 88 1.03 28.81 0.88
N PRO A 89 1.78 28.21 -0.06
CA PRO A 89 3.19 28.54 -0.29
C PRO A 89 3.34 30.02 -0.68
N GLN A 90 4.22 30.72 0.04
CA GLN A 90 4.45 32.15 -0.18
C GLN A 90 5.29 32.38 -1.45
N PHE A 91 5.09 33.50 -2.15
CA PHE A 91 5.75 33.80 -3.44
C PHE A 91 7.28 33.68 -3.40
N LYS A 92 7.91 33.99 -2.26
CA LYS A 92 9.35 33.88 -2.00
C LYS A 92 9.89 32.45 -1.90
N GLU A 93 9.02 31.45 -1.73
CA GLU A 93 9.38 30.01 -1.71
C GLU A 93 9.33 29.39 -3.12
N ARG A 94 8.97 30.17 -4.14
CA ARG A 94 8.85 29.71 -5.55
C ARG A 94 10.15 29.84 -6.34
N PHE A 95 11.19 30.41 -5.75
CA PHE A 95 12.47 30.64 -6.42
C PHE A 95 13.61 30.04 -5.58
N PRO A 96 14.54 29.28 -6.20
CA PRO A 96 15.72 28.77 -5.49
C PRO A 96 16.52 29.91 -4.86
N SER A 97 17.02 29.69 -3.65
CA SER A 97 17.99 30.59 -3.03
C SER A 97 19.34 30.53 -3.78
N ALA A 98 20.21 31.55 -3.62
CA ALA A 98 21.54 31.57 -4.24
C ALA A 98 22.41 30.37 -3.83
N SER A 99 22.09 29.74 -2.69
CA SER A 99 22.68 28.50 -2.17
C SER A 99 22.13 27.22 -2.80
N GLU A 100 21.07 27.29 -3.60
CA GLU A 100 20.38 26.16 -4.25
C GLU A 100 20.50 26.17 -5.79
N SER A 101 21.21 27.17 -6.34
CA SER A 101 21.45 27.27 -7.78
C SER A 101 22.71 26.49 -8.16
N PHE A 102 22.54 25.44 -8.97
CA PHE A 102 23.65 24.64 -9.50
C PHE A 102 24.62 25.51 -10.34
N LEU A 103 25.93 25.28 -10.15
CA LEU A 103 26.98 25.85 -10.98
C LEU A 103 26.78 25.47 -12.45
N GLN A 104 26.68 26.49 -13.29
CA GLN A 104 26.49 26.37 -14.73
C GLN A 104 27.78 25.84 -15.39
N ARG A 105 27.79 24.59 -15.85
CA ARG A 105 28.91 24.02 -16.62
C ARG A 105 29.05 24.75 -17.95
N GLN A 106 30.28 25.14 -18.28
CA GLN A 106 30.63 25.79 -19.55
C GLN A 106 30.66 24.78 -20.71
N MET A 107 30.28 25.24 -21.90
CA MET A 107 30.23 24.45 -23.14
C MET A 107 31.61 23.95 -23.65
N SER A 108 32.70 24.20 -22.92
CA SER A 108 34.05 23.72 -23.24
C SER A 108 34.28 22.24 -22.94
N ASP A 109 33.36 21.57 -22.21
CA ASP A 109 33.50 20.15 -21.84
C ASP A 109 33.07 19.16 -22.95
N PHE A 110 32.54 19.64 -24.08
CA PHE A 110 31.94 18.81 -25.13
C PHE A 110 32.65 18.87 -26.50
N SER A 111 33.99 18.86 -26.54
CA SER A 111 34.75 18.77 -27.80
C SER A 111 35.27 17.34 -28.06
N PRO A 112 34.82 16.63 -29.12
CA PRO A 112 35.36 15.32 -29.49
C PRO A 112 36.71 15.44 -30.20
N LYS A 113 37.69 14.64 -29.75
CA LYS A 113 39.01 14.50 -30.38
C LYS A 113 38.90 13.72 -31.70
N ARG A 114 39.49 14.29 -32.74
CA ARG A 114 39.57 13.84 -34.13
C ARG A 114 40.38 12.54 -34.24
N ALA A 115 39.79 11.45 -34.73
CA ALA A 115 40.50 10.23 -35.10
C ALA A 115 40.96 10.29 -36.57
N VAL A 116 42.20 9.90 -36.80
CA VAL A 116 42.93 9.92 -38.07
C VAL A 116 42.57 8.68 -38.89
N GLN A 117 42.33 8.89 -40.20
CA GLN A 117 42.19 7.84 -41.21
C GLN A 117 43.54 7.19 -41.54
N SER A 118 43.55 5.85 -41.65
CA SER A 118 44.49 5.14 -42.53
C SER A 118 43.80 3.90 -43.12
N GLN A 119 44.03 3.71 -44.42
CA GLN A 119 43.45 2.71 -45.33
C GLN A 119 44.28 1.39 -45.34
N PRO A 120 43.84 0.33 -46.06
CA PRO A 120 43.90 -1.06 -45.63
C PRO A 120 45.05 -1.85 -46.24
N GLU A 121 45.48 -2.95 -45.59
CA GLU A 121 46.10 -4.06 -46.31
C GLU A 121 46.01 -5.43 -45.61
N GLN A 122 45.72 -6.41 -46.44
CA GLN A 122 46.10 -7.83 -46.42
C GLN A 122 45.38 -8.82 -45.48
N ALA A 123 44.72 -9.76 -46.15
CA ALA A 123 44.07 -10.93 -45.60
C ALA A 123 45.09 -11.97 -45.10
N SER A 124 44.91 -12.41 -43.86
CA SER A 124 45.56 -13.59 -43.31
C SER A 124 44.49 -14.56 -42.76
N TYR A 125 44.38 -15.70 -43.45
CA TYR A 125 43.79 -16.99 -43.06
C TYR A 125 42.98 -17.08 -41.75
N LYS A 126 41.73 -17.52 -41.89
CA LYS A 126 40.80 -17.84 -40.79
C LYS A 126 41.13 -19.24 -40.24
N VAL A 127 41.77 -19.31 -39.08
CA VAL A 127 41.76 -20.52 -38.24
C VAL A 127 40.52 -20.45 -37.37
N ALA A 128 39.65 -21.46 -37.45
CA ALA A 128 38.48 -21.57 -36.58
C ALA A 128 38.95 -21.85 -35.15
N SER A 129 39.10 -20.79 -34.35
CA SER A 129 39.26 -20.91 -32.90
C SER A 129 37.87 -20.94 -32.27
N LEU A 130 37.57 -22.00 -31.53
CA LEU A 130 36.41 -22.09 -30.64
C LEU A 130 36.66 -21.13 -29.46
N GLU A 131 36.39 -19.84 -29.66
CA GLU A 131 36.44 -18.88 -28.57
C GLU A 131 35.34 -19.18 -27.53
N PRO A 132 35.63 -19.06 -26.24
CA PRO A 132 34.61 -19.12 -25.20
C PRO A 132 33.57 -18.05 -25.50
N GLN A 133 32.30 -18.44 -25.62
CA GLN A 133 31.18 -17.51 -25.70
C GLN A 133 31.31 -16.51 -24.55
N VAL A 134 31.71 -15.27 -24.87
CA VAL A 134 31.69 -14.15 -23.91
C VAL A 134 30.29 -14.15 -23.31
N PRO A 135 30.13 -14.23 -21.97
CA PRO A 135 28.80 -14.18 -21.37
C PRO A 135 28.11 -12.94 -21.92
N TYR A 136 26.93 -13.12 -22.53
CA TYR A 136 26.14 -12.01 -23.04
C TYR A 136 26.03 -10.93 -21.95
N LYS A 137 26.81 -9.86 -22.10
CA LYS A 137 26.67 -8.66 -21.29
C LYS A 137 25.45 -7.97 -21.85
N ARG A 138 24.32 -8.12 -21.16
CA ARG A 138 23.13 -7.32 -21.40
C ARG A 138 23.59 -5.84 -21.42
N PRO A 139 23.17 -5.02 -22.40
CA PRO A 139 23.55 -3.62 -22.46
C PRO A 139 23.25 -2.94 -21.11
N ALA A 140 24.14 -2.05 -20.65
CA ALA A 140 23.88 -1.23 -19.47
C ALA A 140 22.55 -0.51 -19.69
N ARG A 141 21.58 -0.74 -18.81
CA ARG A 141 20.25 -0.14 -18.88
C ARG A 141 20.21 0.88 -17.76
N GLU A 142 20.12 2.16 -18.07
CA GLU A 142 19.90 3.16 -17.02
C GLU A 142 18.55 2.94 -16.32
N ASP A 143 18.41 3.45 -15.10
CA ASP A 143 17.13 3.53 -14.40
C ASP A 143 16.06 4.15 -15.32
N LEU A 144 14.99 3.41 -15.58
CA LEU A 144 13.89 3.89 -16.40
C LEU A 144 12.85 4.54 -15.49
N THR A 145 12.65 5.85 -15.61
CA THR A 145 11.54 6.57 -14.96
C THR A 145 10.70 7.27 -16.02
N THR A 146 9.42 6.91 -16.14
CA THR A 146 8.54 7.45 -17.17
C THR A 146 7.09 7.56 -16.68
N LEU A 147 6.28 8.33 -17.41
CA LEU A 147 4.85 8.48 -17.16
C LEU A 147 4.07 7.71 -18.20
N VAL A 148 3.17 6.85 -17.75
CA VAL A 148 2.34 6.00 -18.61
C VAL A 148 0.88 6.27 -18.32
N SER A 149 0.12 6.66 -19.34
CA SER A 149 -1.34 6.76 -19.22
C SER A 149 -1.95 5.37 -19.13
N MET A 150 -2.72 5.12 -18.06
CA MET A 150 -3.42 3.85 -17.85
C MET A 150 -4.92 4.10 -17.65
N LYS A 151 -5.76 3.40 -18.42
CA LYS A 151 -7.22 3.54 -18.36
C LYS A 151 -7.75 3.20 -16.97
N SER A 152 -7.13 2.23 -16.30
CA SER A 152 -7.49 1.76 -14.97
C SER A 152 -6.83 2.53 -13.82
N SER A 153 -6.08 3.62 -14.10
CA SER A 153 -5.61 4.54 -13.05
C SER A 153 -6.78 5.15 -12.26
N ALA A 154 -6.48 5.75 -11.10
CA ALA A 154 -7.47 6.27 -10.16
C ALA A 154 -8.47 7.22 -10.84
N PHE A 155 -7.99 8.10 -11.70
CA PHE A 155 -8.78 9.08 -12.43
C PHE A 155 -8.61 8.94 -13.96
N PRO A 156 -9.57 9.42 -14.77
CA PRO A 156 -10.87 9.98 -14.37
C PRO A 156 -11.83 8.94 -13.78
N TYR A 157 -12.70 9.39 -12.88
CA TYR A 157 -13.70 8.58 -12.20
C TYR A 157 -15.08 9.24 -12.27
N PHE A 158 -16.09 8.46 -12.63
CA PHE A 158 -17.45 8.94 -12.88
C PHE A 158 -18.53 8.18 -12.09
N GLY A 159 -18.13 7.31 -11.17
CA GLY A 159 -19.06 6.56 -10.32
C GLY A 159 -19.44 7.33 -9.06
N ASN A 160 -20.00 6.61 -8.08
CA ASN A 160 -20.44 7.17 -6.81
C ASN A 160 -19.31 7.20 -5.78
N ASN A 161 -19.42 8.10 -4.81
CA ASN A 161 -18.63 8.01 -3.58
C ASN A 161 -19.26 6.93 -2.68
N PRO A 162 -18.50 5.91 -2.26
CA PRO A 162 -19.07 4.79 -1.51
C PRO A 162 -19.59 5.16 -0.12
N ALA A 163 -19.16 6.28 0.46
CA ALA A 163 -19.63 6.72 1.78
C ALA A 163 -21.02 7.38 1.71
N SER A 164 -21.36 8.03 0.60
CA SER A 164 -22.64 8.75 0.44
C SER A 164 -23.58 8.14 -0.58
N ASP A 165 -23.08 7.21 -1.40
CA ASP A 165 -23.72 6.67 -2.60
C ASP A 165 -24.22 7.75 -3.59
N ALA A 166 -23.68 8.96 -3.48
CA ALA A 166 -23.96 10.04 -4.42
C ALA A 166 -22.89 10.07 -5.53
N PRO A 167 -23.22 10.59 -6.74
CA PRO A 167 -22.22 10.80 -7.79
C PRO A 167 -20.99 11.53 -7.26
N PHE A 168 -19.79 11.02 -7.57
CA PHE A 168 -18.55 11.66 -7.12
C PHE A 168 -18.42 13.08 -7.66
N LEU A 169 -18.69 13.26 -8.96
CA LEU A 169 -18.78 14.58 -9.58
C LEU A 169 -20.17 15.17 -9.33
N ASN A 170 -20.37 15.71 -8.12
CA ASN A 170 -21.64 16.20 -7.61
C ASN A 170 -21.91 17.69 -7.89
N ILE A 171 -20.97 18.43 -8.48
CA ILE A 171 -21.12 19.84 -8.83
C ILE A 171 -21.13 19.99 -10.35
N SER A 172 -22.04 20.80 -10.87
CA SER A 172 -22.08 21.17 -12.29
C SER A 172 -22.13 22.70 -12.43
N LYS A 173 -21.35 23.25 -13.37
CA LYS A 173 -21.38 24.66 -13.76
C LYS A 173 -21.23 24.77 -15.28
N GLY A 174 -22.36 24.98 -15.97
CA GLY A 174 -22.41 24.79 -17.42
C GLY A 174 -22.06 23.33 -17.76
N ASP A 175 -21.18 23.14 -18.74
CA ASP A 175 -20.71 21.80 -19.15
C ASP A 175 -19.63 21.21 -18.24
N ARG A 176 -19.09 22.00 -17.28
CA ARG A 176 -18.05 21.53 -16.37
C ARG A 176 -18.66 20.76 -15.22
N ARG A 177 -18.04 19.62 -14.90
CA ARG A 177 -18.35 18.82 -13.71
C ARG A 177 -17.22 18.90 -12.69
N GLY A 178 -17.57 18.87 -11.42
CA GLY A 178 -16.61 18.94 -10.31
C GLY A 178 -17.07 18.16 -9.10
N HIS A 179 -16.17 18.01 -8.14
CA HIS A 179 -16.41 17.40 -6.85
C HIS A 179 -16.26 18.45 -5.76
N ARG A 180 -17.22 18.50 -4.82
CA ARG A 180 -17.07 19.26 -3.58
C ARG A 180 -16.37 18.40 -2.54
N SER A 181 -15.12 18.75 -2.21
CA SER A 181 -14.33 18.07 -1.19
C SER A 181 -14.88 18.28 0.22
N TYR A 182 -14.32 17.57 1.19
CA TYR A 182 -14.69 17.71 2.60
C TYR A 182 -14.48 19.12 3.16
N SER A 183 -13.51 19.88 2.65
CA SER A 183 -13.31 21.29 3.04
C SER A 183 -14.35 22.24 2.44
N GLY A 184 -15.27 21.74 1.62
CA GLY A 184 -16.27 22.52 0.90
C GLY A 184 -15.75 23.15 -0.39
N ARG A 185 -14.45 23.05 -0.67
CA ARG A 185 -13.83 23.50 -1.93
C ARG A 185 -14.32 22.64 -3.09
N VAL A 186 -14.57 23.27 -4.23
CA VAL A 186 -14.90 22.58 -5.48
C VAL A 186 -13.62 22.39 -6.29
N TYR A 187 -13.34 21.14 -6.65
CA TYR A 187 -12.30 20.76 -7.59
C TYR A 187 -12.94 20.31 -8.90
N TRP A 188 -12.40 20.73 -10.03
CA TRP A 188 -12.99 20.46 -11.33
C TRP A 188 -12.40 19.21 -11.97
N GLN A 189 -13.24 18.46 -12.70
CA GLN A 189 -12.84 17.17 -13.28
C GLN A 189 -11.73 17.31 -14.32
N ASP A 190 -11.77 18.35 -15.14
CA ASP A 190 -10.77 18.65 -16.16
C ASP A 190 -9.40 19.01 -15.58
N GLU A 191 -9.36 19.60 -14.39
CA GLU A 191 -8.13 20.06 -13.72
C GLU A 191 -7.57 19.01 -12.74
N THR A 192 -8.42 18.43 -11.90
CA THR A 192 -8.01 17.66 -10.71
C THR A 192 -8.19 16.14 -10.90
N TYR A 193 -9.20 15.73 -11.68
CA TYR A 193 -9.63 14.33 -11.79
C TYR A 193 -9.61 13.83 -13.23
N SER A 194 -8.69 14.33 -14.06
CA SER A 194 -8.53 13.96 -15.47
C SER A 194 -7.25 13.19 -15.75
N ASP A 195 -6.24 13.32 -14.89
CA ASP A 195 -4.92 12.73 -15.12
C ASP A 195 -4.94 11.21 -14.84
N SER A 196 -4.78 10.43 -15.91
CA SER A 196 -4.73 8.97 -15.86
C SER A 196 -3.29 8.44 -15.87
N ARG A 197 -2.29 9.29 -15.70
CA ARG A 197 -0.88 8.90 -15.76
C ARG A 197 -0.48 8.16 -14.48
N VAL A 198 0.53 7.32 -14.66
CA VAL A 198 1.18 6.53 -13.62
C VAL A 198 2.66 6.73 -13.79
N LEU A 199 3.35 7.14 -12.74
CA LEU A 199 4.80 7.13 -12.71
C LEU A 199 5.25 5.69 -12.56
N VAL A 200 5.98 5.23 -13.57
CA VAL A 200 6.58 3.91 -13.60
C VAL A 200 8.08 4.09 -13.45
N HIS A 201 8.66 3.41 -12.47
CA HIS A 201 10.11 3.36 -12.32
C HIS A 201 10.63 1.93 -12.23
N VAL A 202 11.58 1.59 -13.09
CA VAL A 202 12.26 0.30 -13.18
C VAL A 202 13.76 0.53 -12.99
N PRO A 203 14.34 0.10 -11.86
CA PRO A 203 15.78 0.23 -11.62
C PRO A 203 16.61 -0.55 -12.65
N GLU A 204 17.82 -0.06 -12.96
CA GLU A 204 18.81 -0.71 -13.82
C GLU A 204 19.02 -2.18 -13.43
N HIS A 205 19.16 -2.43 -12.14
CA HIS A 205 19.48 -3.75 -11.58
C HIS A 205 18.27 -4.69 -11.49
N PHE A 206 17.07 -4.26 -11.89
CA PHE A 206 15.87 -5.09 -11.84
C PHE A 206 16.02 -6.32 -12.74
N ASP A 207 15.79 -7.50 -12.17
CA ASP A 207 15.82 -8.78 -12.88
C ASP A 207 14.55 -9.57 -12.61
N LEU A 208 13.69 -9.67 -13.62
CA LEU A 208 12.45 -10.43 -13.58
C LEU A 208 12.64 -11.92 -13.24
N ARG A 209 13.83 -12.47 -13.47
CA ARG A 209 14.14 -13.88 -13.16
C ARG A 209 14.40 -14.10 -11.67
N LYS A 210 14.61 -13.02 -10.92
CA LYS A 210 14.78 -13.07 -9.46
C LYS A 210 13.45 -12.76 -8.77
N PRO A 211 13.25 -13.26 -7.55
CA PRO A 211 12.12 -12.84 -6.72
C PRO A 211 12.13 -11.33 -6.58
N GLY A 212 10.97 -10.68 -6.68
CA GLY A 212 10.85 -9.24 -6.68
C GLY A 212 9.45 -8.78 -6.29
N VAL A 213 9.26 -7.48 -6.14
CA VAL A 213 7.97 -6.89 -5.75
C VAL A 213 7.61 -5.72 -6.64
N ILE A 214 6.31 -5.46 -6.76
CA ILE A 214 5.81 -4.19 -7.28
C ILE A 214 5.39 -3.32 -6.10
N VAL A 215 6.05 -2.18 -5.95
CA VAL A 215 5.67 -1.13 -5.00
C VAL A 215 4.62 -0.26 -5.66
N VAL A 216 3.43 -0.19 -5.07
CA VAL A 216 2.40 0.78 -5.46
C VAL A 216 2.41 1.92 -4.45
N PHE A 217 2.73 3.13 -4.90
CA PHE A 217 2.82 4.31 -4.05
C PHE A 217 1.64 5.25 -4.31
N PHE A 218 0.76 5.38 -3.32
CA PHE A 218 -0.32 6.36 -3.31
C PHE A 218 0.16 7.63 -2.59
N HIS A 219 0.31 8.71 -3.36
CA HIS A 219 0.82 9.97 -2.85
C HIS A 219 -0.23 10.73 -2.00
N GLY A 220 0.26 11.71 -1.25
CA GLY A 220 -0.56 12.56 -0.39
C GLY A 220 -1.30 13.66 -1.15
N ASN A 221 -2.07 14.43 -0.40
CA ASN A 221 -2.81 15.58 -0.92
C ASN A 221 -1.88 16.69 -1.43
N GLY A 222 -2.34 17.46 -2.41
CA GLY A 222 -1.60 18.60 -2.95
C GLY A 222 -0.31 18.18 -3.66
N ALA A 223 -0.31 17.01 -4.31
CA ALA A 223 0.86 16.45 -4.96
C ALA A 223 0.63 16.17 -6.45
N THR A 224 1.73 16.23 -7.20
CA THR A 224 1.82 15.73 -8.57
C THR A 224 2.94 14.68 -8.66
N LEU A 225 2.85 13.78 -9.65
CA LEU A 225 3.85 12.72 -9.85
C LEU A 225 5.26 13.28 -10.03
N GLU A 226 5.42 14.32 -10.84
CA GLU A 226 6.73 14.90 -11.15
C GLU A 226 7.27 15.72 -9.98
N ARG A 227 6.51 16.74 -9.54
CA ARG A 227 6.98 17.68 -8.51
C ARG A 227 7.25 16.98 -7.18
N ASP A 228 6.34 16.09 -6.78
CA ASP A 228 6.35 15.56 -5.43
C ASP A 228 6.89 14.15 -5.38
N VAL A 229 6.31 13.20 -6.13
CA VAL A 229 6.72 11.79 -6.05
C VAL A 229 8.16 11.60 -6.56
N ARG A 230 8.48 12.17 -7.74
CA ARG A 230 9.81 12.07 -8.36
C ARG A 230 10.82 13.01 -7.69
N ASP A 231 10.52 14.30 -7.62
CA ASP A 231 11.54 15.31 -7.31
C ASP A 231 11.67 15.58 -5.81
N ARG A 232 10.57 15.93 -5.12
CA ARG A 232 10.61 16.30 -3.69
C ARG A 232 10.81 15.11 -2.76
N GLN A 233 10.07 14.04 -3.00
CA GLN A 233 10.02 12.84 -2.15
C GLN A 233 11.05 11.79 -2.59
N MET A 234 11.58 11.93 -3.81
CA MET A 234 12.62 11.06 -4.34
C MET A 234 12.24 9.57 -4.31
N VAL A 235 10.95 9.24 -4.46
CA VAL A 235 10.45 7.86 -4.31
C VAL A 235 11.15 6.89 -5.28
N PRO A 236 11.36 7.23 -6.57
CA PRO A 236 12.16 6.39 -7.48
C PRO A 236 13.57 6.13 -6.94
N LYS A 237 14.26 7.18 -6.50
CA LYS A 237 15.61 7.06 -5.94
C LYS A 237 15.65 6.15 -4.71
N GLN A 238 14.68 6.22 -3.81
CA GLN A 238 14.62 5.34 -2.65
C GLN A 238 14.46 3.86 -3.06
N VAL A 239 13.70 3.60 -4.12
CA VAL A 239 13.55 2.24 -4.69
C VAL A 239 14.87 1.76 -5.29
N THR A 240 15.55 2.57 -6.12
CA THR A 240 16.88 2.23 -6.65
C THR A 240 17.89 1.99 -5.53
N ASP A 241 18.03 2.96 -4.63
CA ASP A 241 19.04 2.96 -3.57
C ASP A 241 18.83 1.82 -2.55
N SER A 242 17.64 1.21 -2.50
CA SER A 242 17.39 0.05 -1.64
C SER A 242 18.15 -1.20 -2.10
N GLY A 243 18.53 -1.28 -3.39
CA GLY A 243 19.11 -2.49 -3.99
C GLY A 243 18.13 -3.67 -4.06
N ALA A 244 16.88 -3.50 -3.61
CA ALA A 244 15.85 -4.53 -3.72
C ALA A 244 15.46 -4.73 -5.19
N ASN A 245 15.05 -5.95 -5.54
CA ASN A 245 14.49 -6.25 -6.85
C ASN A 245 13.04 -5.78 -6.92
N ALA A 246 12.84 -4.46 -7.03
CA ALA A 246 11.54 -3.81 -6.92
C ALA A 246 11.27 -2.85 -8.09
N ILE A 247 10.02 -2.76 -8.50
CA ILE A 247 9.51 -1.78 -9.47
C ILE A 247 8.53 -0.87 -8.76
N LEU A 248 8.49 0.41 -9.14
CA LEU A 248 7.55 1.39 -8.60
C LEU A 248 6.44 1.70 -9.62
N LEU A 249 5.20 1.73 -9.12
CA LEU A 249 4.03 2.30 -9.78
C LEU A 249 3.41 3.35 -8.86
N ALA A 250 3.31 4.59 -9.30
CA ALA A 250 2.60 5.63 -8.56
C ALA A 250 1.51 6.24 -9.47
N PRO A 251 0.24 5.81 -9.33
CA PRO A 251 -0.84 6.46 -10.07
C PRO A 251 -1.05 7.88 -9.57
N GLN A 252 -1.34 8.80 -10.50
CA GLN A 252 -1.77 10.14 -10.12
C GLN A 252 -3.13 10.04 -9.42
N MET A 253 -3.18 10.52 -8.18
CA MET A 253 -4.42 10.75 -7.44
C MET A 253 -4.97 12.13 -7.81
N ALA A 254 -5.79 12.77 -6.95
CA ALA A 254 -6.28 14.11 -7.22
C ALA A 254 -5.10 15.08 -7.46
N VAL A 255 -5.03 15.64 -8.67
CA VAL A 255 -3.90 16.48 -9.10
C VAL A 255 -3.88 17.76 -8.29
N ASP A 256 -2.81 17.96 -7.52
CA ASP A 256 -2.53 19.17 -6.75
C ASP A 256 -3.73 19.65 -5.88
N ALA A 257 -4.46 18.69 -5.31
CA ALA A 257 -5.68 18.96 -4.56
C ALA A 257 -5.65 18.38 -3.15
N ALA A 258 -6.27 19.08 -2.21
CA ALA A 258 -6.52 18.60 -0.86
C ALA A 258 -7.68 17.60 -0.85
N ASP A 259 -7.49 16.45 -1.50
CA ASP A 259 -8.50 15.43 -1.68
C ASP A 259 -7.89 14.02 -1.77
N SER A 260 -8.30 13.16 -0.84
CA SER A 260 -7.82 11.78 -0.71
C SER A 260 -8.60 10.77 -1.55
N SER A 261 -9.56 11.21 -2.37
CA SER A 261 -10.49 10.34 -3.11
C SER A 261 -9.77 9.22 -3.89
N ALA A 262 -10.27 8.00 -3.75
CA ALA A 262 -9.65 6.82 -4.34
C ALA A 262 -10.01 6.60 -5.82
N GLY A 263 -11.01 7.32 -6.34
CA GLY A 263 -11.45 7.23 -7.73
C GLY A 263 -11.87 5.81 -8.10
N LYS A 264 -11.33 5.26 -9.20
CA LYS A 264 -11.63 3.89 -9.66
C LYS A 264 -11.28 2.81 -8.64
N PHE A 265 -10.44 3.08 -7.63
CA PHE A 265 -10.13 2.09 -6.58
C PHE A 265 -11.27 1.88 -5.58
N TRP A 266 -12.29 2.73 -5.56
CA TRP A 266 -13.56 2.44 -4.85
C TRP A 266 -14.37 1.32 -5.50
N GLN A 267 -14.13 1.03 -6.77
CA GLN A 267 -14.92 0.04 -7.49
C GLN A 267 -14.43 -1.38 -7.14
N PRO A 268 -15.34 -2.35 -7.00
CA PRO A 268 -14.96 -3.75 -6.90
C PRO A 268 -13.99 -4.18 -8.02
N GLY A 269 -12.87 -4.78 -7.65
CA GLY A 269 -11.80 -5.19 -8.56
C GLY A 269 -11.03 -4.04 -9.21
N GLY A 270 -11.19 -2.79 -8.77
CA GLY A 270 -10.53 -1.62 -9.34
C GLY A 270 -9.02 -1.74 -9.32
N PHE A 271 -8.47 -2.11 -8.17
CA PHE A 271 -7.03 -2.35 -8.01
C PHE A 271 -6.53 -3.54 -8.85
N LYS A 272 -7.31 -4.63 -8.92
CA LYS A 272 -7.02 -5.76 -9.83
C LYS A 272 -6.88 -5.33 -11.29
N ARG A 273 -7.80 -4.49 -11.79
CA ARG A 273 -7.75 -3.97 -13.17
C ARG A 273 -6.49 -3.11 -13.38
N PHE A 274 -6.19 -2.24 -12.43
CA PHE A 274 -4.96 -1.42 -12.41
C PHE A 274 -3.70 -2.26 -12.51
N MET A 275 -3.58 -3.28 -11.67
CA MET A 275 -2.40 -4.13 -11.65
C MET A 275 -2.29 -5.03 -12.90
N ALA A 276 -3.41 -5.42 -13.52
CA ALA A 276 -3.41 -6.16 -14.78
C ALA A 276 -2.91 -5.30 -15.94
N GLU A 277 -3.45 -4.09 -16.11
CA GLU A 277 -2.98 -3.15 -17.15
C GLU A 277 -1.51 -2.75 -16.91
N SER A 278 -1.12 -2.53 -15.66
CA SER A 278 0.27 -2.24 -15.28
C SER A 278 1.23 -3.36 -15.70
N ALA A 279 0.83 -4.62 -15.51
CA ALA A 279 1.66 -5.77 -15.91
C ALA A 279 1.92 -5.79 -17.42
N ASP A 280 0.91 -5.47 -18.24
CA ASP A 280 1.06 -5.36 -19.69
C ASP A 280 1.98 -4.21 -20.09
N HIS A 281 1.88 -3.05 -19.43
CA HIS A 281 2.78 -1.92 -19.67
C HIS A 281 4.22 -2.23 -19.24
N LEU A 282 4.42 -2.87 -18.10
CA LEU A 282 5.76 -3.28 -17.63
C LEU A 282 6.41 -4.28 -18.58
N ALA A 283 5.64 -5.23 -19.12
CA ALA A 283 6.15 -6.18 -20.12
C ALA A 283 6.63 -5.47 -21.40
N ARG A 284 5.86 -4.48 -21.87
CA ARG A 284 6.26 -3.63 -23.01
C ARG A 284 7.50 -2.80 -22.71
N LEU A 285 7.54 -2.13 -21.56
CA LEU A 285 8.65 -1.25 -21.16
C LEU A 285 9.97 -2.01 -20.95
N THR A 286 9.90 -3.22 -20.40
CA THR A 286 11.10 -4.04 -20.14
C THR A 286 11.60 -4.81 -21.37
N GLY A 287 10.81 -4.81 -22.46
CA GLY A 287 11.18 -5.33 -23.77
C GLY A 287 10.87 -6.81 -24.00
N ASP A 288 10.03 -7.42 -23.15
CA ASP A 288 9.58 -8.81 -23.32
C ASP A 288 8.07 -8.90 -23.10
N PRO A 289 7.23 -8.84 -24.14
CA PRO A 289 5.78 -8.95 -24.00
C PRO A 289 5.31 -10.26 -23.33
N ASN A 290 6.10 -11.34 -23.40
CA ASN A 290 5.76 -12.61 -22.76
C ASN A 290 5.93 -12.58 -21.23
N SER A 291 6.55 -11.51 -20.70
CA SER A 291 6.73 -11.30 -19.27
C SER A 291 5.50 -10.78 -18.53
N ALA A 292 4.41 -10.40 -19.22
CA ALA A 292 3.21 -9.84 -18.58
C ALA A 292 2.67 -10.75 -17.47
N ARG A 293 2.67 -12.07 -17.69
CA ARG A 293 2.25 -13.05 -16.67
C ARG A 293 3.17 -13.04 -15.44
N ALA A 294 4.46 -12.80 -15.59
CA ALA A 294 5.39 -12.72 -14.47
C ALA A 294 5.08 -11.48 -13.60
N PHE A 295 4.89 -10.31 -14.23
CA PHE A 295 4.47 -9.10 -13.51
C PHE A 295 3.09 -9.25 -12.86
N ALA A 296 2.13 -9.87 -13.54
CA ALA A 296 0.78 -10.11 -13.02
C ALA A 296 0.74 -11.03 -11.79
N ASN A 297 1.78 -11.84 -11.56
CA ASN A 297 1.90 -12.70 -10.38
C ASN A 297 2.86 -12.15 -9.33
N MET A 298 3.52 -11.02 -9.59
CA MET A 298 4.52 -10.46 -8.69
C MET A 298 3.85 -9.94 -7.40
N PRO A 299 4.42 -10.24 -6.21
CA PRO A 299 3.96 -9.69 -4.94
C PRO A 299 3.89 -8.16 -4.94
N ILE A 300 2.94 -7.62 -4.18
CA ILE A 300 2.70 -6.17 -4.10
C ILE A 300 3.07 -5.65 -2.71
N VAL A 301 3.73 -4.51 -2.65
CA VAL A 301 3.81 -3.66 -1.45
C VAL A 301 3.05 -2.38 -1.73
N ILE A 302 2.02 -2.07 -0.95
CA ILE A 302 1.29 -0.81 -1.07
C ILE A 302 1.84 0.17 -0.05
N VAL A 303 2.15 1.38 -0.50
CA VAL A 303 2.65 2.48 0.33
C VAL A 303 1.66 3.63 0.21
N GLY A 304 1.03 4.01 1.33
CA GLY A 304 0.14 5.16 1.42
C GLY A 304 0.79 6.28 2.24
N TYR A 305 1.01 7.44 1.63
CA TYR A 305 1.48 8.63 2.33
C TYR A 305 0.34 9.63 2.49
N SER A 306 0.10 10.13 3.70
CA SER A 306 -0.92 11.15 3.97
C SER A 306 -2.29 10.74 3.38
N GLY A 307 -2.83 11.53 2.44
CA GLY A 307 -4.06 11.24 1.71
C GLY A 307 -4.10 9.89 0.98
N GLY A 308 -2.94 9.27 0.70
CA GLY A 308 -2.82 7.94 0.11
C GLY A 308 -3.39 6.79 0.96
N PHE A 309 -3.78 7.05 2.20
CA PHE A 309 -4.44 6.04 3.06
C PHE A 309 -5.75 5.53 2.47
N LEU A 310 -6.55 6.42 1.85
CA LEU A 310 -7.88 6.06 1.38
C LEU A 310 -7.81 5.13 0.16
N PRO A 311 -7.04 5.41 -0.91
CA PRO A 311 -6.84 4.42 -1.98
C PRO A 311 -6.17 3.14 -1.50
N THR A 312 -5.31 3.20 -0.48
CA THR A 312 -4.75 1.99 0.16
C THR A 312 -5.87 1.14 0.76
N ALA A 313 -6.68 1.70 1.67
CA ALA A 313 -7.74 0.99 2.37
C ALA A 313 -8.74 0.34 1.39
N TRP A 314 -9.18 1.08 0.38
CA TRP A 314 -10.13 0.56 -0.62
C TRP A 314 -9.50 -0.47 -1.56
N SER A 315 -8.22 -0.34 -1.88
CA SER A 315 -7.49 -1.38 -2.64
C SER A 315 -7.37 -2.69 -1.87
N LEU A 316 -7.29 -2.64 -0.53
CA LEU A 316 -7.27 -3.85 0.31
C LEU A 316 -8.66 -4.47 0.49
N GLU A 317 -9.69 -3.64 0.61
CA GLU A 317 -11.06 -4.08 0.89
C GLU A 317 -11.76 -4.64 -0.36
N VAL A 318 -11.80 -3.86 -1.44
CA VAL A 318 -12.57 -4.20 -2.65
C VAL A 318 -11.68 -4.39 -3.87
N GLY A 319 -10.36 -4.29 -3.73
CA GLY A 319 -9.42 -4.33 -4.86
C GLY A 319 -9.34 -5.68 -5.58
N GLY A 320 -9.75 -6.78 -4.93
CA GLY A 320 -9.93 -8.09 -5.56
C GLY A 320 -8.64 -8.87 -5.82
N ILE A 321 -7.51 -8.46 -5.24
CA ILE A 321 -6.19 -9.12 -5.30
C ILE A 321 -5.41 -8.98 -3.98
N SER A 322 -6.10 -8.88 -2.85
CA SER A 322 -5.50 -8.63 -1.53
C SER A 322 -4.53 -9.75 -1.10
N ASP A 323 -4.77 -10.99 -1.56
CA ASP A 323 -3.85 -12.13 -1.37
C ASP A 323 -2.46 -11.92 -2.00
N ARG A 324 -2.36 -11.04 -3.02
CA ARG A 324 -1.08 -10.70 -3.67
C ARG A 324 -0.35 -9.57 -2.94
N VAL A 325 -1.01 -8.88 -2.02
CA VAL A 325 -0.41 -7.82 -1.21
C VAL A 325 0.37 -8.46 -0.06
N ARG A 326 1.67 -8.18 0.00
CA ARG A 326 2.61 -8.72 0.99
C ARG A 326 3.19 -7.67 1.93
N GLY A 327 2.96 -6.40 1.64
CA GLY A 327 3.31 -5.31 2.53
C GLY A 327 2.31 -4.19 2.41
N VAL A 328 1.94 -3.60 3.54
CA VAL A 328 1.23 -2.32 3.61
C VAL A 328 2.07 -1.39 4.48
N VAL A 329 2.39 -0.22 3.95
CA VAL A 329 3.20 0.80 4.62
C VAL A 329 2.42 2.10 4.62
N LEU A 330 2.13 2.62 5.80
CA LEU A 330 1.44 3.90 5.99
C LEU A 330 2.44 4.91 6.56
N LEU A 331 2.59 6.03 5.85
CA LEU A 331 3.51 7.12 6.18
C LEU A 331 2.68 8.34 6.59
N ASP A 332 2.54 8.54 7.91
CA ASP A 332 1.72 9.56 8.57
C ASP A 332 0.31 9.66 7.96
N ALA A 333 -0.35 8.50 7.84
CA ALA A 333 -1.49 8.31 6.95
C ALA A 333 -2.73 7.69 7.62
N VAL A 334 -2.67 7.16 8.85
CA VAL A 334 -3.85 6.55 9.49
C VAL A 334 -4.84 7.63 9.94
N TYR A 335 -5.66 8.13 9.02
CA TYR A 335 -6.69 9.12 9.29
C TYR A 335 -8.08 8.51 9.52
N GLY A 336 -8.31 7.31 8.98
CA GLY A 336 -9.60 6.59 9.00
C GLY A 336 -9.45 5.17 8.44
N GLU A 337 -10.59 4.51 8.18
CA GLU A 337 -10.66 3.16 7.59
C GLU A 337 -9.90 2.08 8.41
N MET A 338 -9.78 2.26 9.73
CA MET A 338 -9.04 1.34 10.61
C MET A 338 -9.60 -0.09 10.57
N ASP A 339 -10.91 -0.25 10.33
CA ASP A 339 -11.58 -1.53 10.11
C ASP A 339 -11.01 -2.29 8.91
N LYS A 340 -10.71 -1.59 7.81
CA LYS A 340 -10.16 -2.18 6.57
C LYS A 340 -8.72 -2.61 6.78
N PHE A 341 -7.91 -1.75 7.42
CA PHE A 341 -6.54 -2.09 7.76
C PHE A 341 -6.48 -3.27 8.74
N ALA A 342 -7.27 -3.25 9.82
CA ALA A 342 -7.32 -4.33 10.79
C ALA A 342 -7.78 -5.65 10.16
N SER A 343 -8.80 -5.63 9.30
CA SER A 343 -9.30 -6.80 8.58
C SER A 343 -8.22 -7.41 7.67
N TRP A 344 -7.48 -6.57 6.92
CA TRP A 344 -6.38 -7.06 6.08
C TRP A 344 -5.25 -7.67 6.92
N ILE A 345 -4.83 -6.99 7.99
CA ILE A 345 -3.78 -7.49 8.89
C ILE A 345 -4.18 -8.84 9.49
N GLU A 346 -5.43 -8.98 9.94
CA GLU A 346 -5.95 -10.22 10.52
C GLU A 346 -5.95 -11.38 9.51
N SER A 347 -6.42 -11.14 8.29
CA SER A 347 -6.59 -12.17 7.26
C SER A 347 -5.33 -12.49 6.45
N HIS A 348 -4.35 -11.58 6.38
CA HIS A 348 -3.18 -11.70 5.50
C HIS A 348 -1.86 -11.76 6.28
N ARG A 349 -1.77 -12.69 7.25
CA ARG A 349 -0.58 -12.88 8.09
C ARG A 349 0.68 -13.35 7.35
N SER A 350 0.57 -13.67 6.06
CA SER A 350 1.75 -13.90 5.22
C SER A 350 2.47 -12.59 4.85
N GLY A 351 1.77 -11.45 4.87
CA GLY A 351 2.36 -10.12 4.64
C GLY A 351 2.89 -9.44 5.90
N PHE A 352 3.33 -8.19 5.77
CA PHE A 352 3.69 -7.30 6.87
C PHE A 352 2.88 -6.00 6.82
N PHE A 353 2.75 -5.34 7.97
CA PHE A 353 2.16 -4.03 8.11
C PHE A 353 3.11 -3.09 8.86
N VAL A 354 3.25 -1.88 8.34
CA VAL A 354 4.00 -0.79 8.96
C VAL A 354 3.12 0.46 8.97
N SER A 355 2.95 1.09 10.12
CA SER A 355 2.49 2.48 10.21
C SER A 355 3.55 3.30 10.93
N ALA A 356 4.12 4.29 10.27
CA ALA A 356 4.92 5.30 10.94
C ALA A 356 4.16 6.60 10.96
N TYR A 357 4.15 7.28 12.11
CA TYR A 357 3.29 8.44 12.30
C TYR A 357 3.94 9.53 13.16
N THR A 358 3.47 10.75 12.92
CA THR A 358 3.72 11.89 13.81
C THR A 358 2.70 11.89 14.95
N ARG A 359 2.92 12.77 15.94
CA ARG A 359 1.93 13.06 16.99
C ARG A 359 0.52 13.38 16.47
N HIS A 360 0.38 13.82 15.21
CA HIS A 360 -0.90 14.24 14.64
C HIS A 360 -1.83 13.07 14.30
N THR A 361 -1.31 11.90 13.89
CA THR A 361 -2.13 10.69 13.69
C THR A 361 -2.02 9.70 14.84
N ALA A 362 -1.14 9.93 15.82
CA ALA A 362 -0.88 9.04 16.95
C ALA A 362 -2.14 8.54 17.68
N ARG A 363 -3.20 9.35 17.78
CA ARG A 363 -4.49 8.89 18.34
C ARG A 363 -5.08 7.73 17.52
N ARG A 364 -5.15 7.88 16.19
CA ARG A 364 -5.72 6.90 15.27
C ARG A 364 -4.85 5.65 15.17
N ASP A 365 -3.53 5.83 15.16
CA ASP A 365 -2.59 4.72 15.24
C ASP A 365 -2.78 3.90 16.52
N ARG A 366 -2.89 4.55 17.70
CA ARG A 366 -3.19 3.87 18.96
C ARG A 366 -4.55 3.16 18.97
N GLU A 367 -5.56 3.75 18.32
CA GLU A 367 -6.87 3.11 18.12
C GLU A 367 -6.71 1.81 17.31
N LEU A 368 -5.99 1.83 16.19
CA LEU A 368 -5.71 0.65 15.37
C LEU A 368 -4.87 -0.40 16.13
N MET A 369 -3.83 0.02 16.85
CA MET A 369 -3.03 -0.88 17.71
C MET A 369 -3.92 -1.59 18.75
N SER A 370 -4.86 -0.86 19.36
CA SER A 370 -5.81 -1.44 20.32
C SER A 370 -6.72 -2.48 19.68
N MET A 371 -7.27 -2.20 18.49
CA MET A 371 -8.08 -3.15 17.72
C MET A 371 -7.30 -4.44 17.42
N LEU A 372 -6.03 -4.31 17.02
CA LEU A 372 -5.17 -5.45 16.70
C LEU A 372 -4.84 -6.28 17.95
N ARG A 373 -4.50 -5.62 19.06
CA ARG A 373 -4.22 -6.30 20.34
C ARG A 373 -5.45 -7.05 20.87
N GLN A 374 -6.65 -6.47 20.73
CA GLN A 374 -7.91 -7.15 21.09
C GLN A 374 -8.17 -8.41 20.26
N LYS A 375 -7.66 -8.46 19.03
CA LYS A 375 -7.69 -9.65 18.15
C LYS A 375 -6.53 -10.62 18.41
N GLY A 376 -5.72 -10.40 19.44
CA GLY A 376 -4.56 -11.25 19.76
C GLY A 376 -3.38 -11.08 18.79
N ILE A 377 -3.33 -9.97 18.04
CA ILE A 377 -2.25 -9.67 17.11
C ILE A 377 -1.19 -8.84 17.82
N SER A 378 0.03 -9.38 17.93
CA SER A 378 1.18 -8.68 18.50
C SER A 378 1.58 -7.48 17.63
N VAL A 379 1.91 -6.38 18.29
CA VAL A 379 2.37 -5.13 17.66
C VAL A 379 3.76 -4.81 18.20
N ALA A 380 4.71 -4.53 17.30
CA ALA A 380 5.99 -3.94 17.63
C ALA A 380 5.92 -2.41 17.51
N GLU A 381 6.66 -1.70 18.36
CA GLU A 381 6.66 -0.23 18.41
C GLU A 381 7.99 0.39 17.92
N ASP A 382 8.86 -0.44 17.35
CA ASP A 382 10.16 -0.07 16.78
C ASP A 382 10.39 -0.76 15.42
N MET A 383 11.28 -0.19 14.62
CA MET A 383 11.64 -0.70 13.29
C MET A 383 13.04 -1.33 13.26
N ASP A 384 13.59 -1.78 14.38
CA ASP A 384 15.02 -2.17 14.42
C ASP A 384 15.28 -3.50 13.68
N GLY A 385 14.34 -4.44 13.77
CA GLY A 385 14.44 -5.77 13.16
C GLY A 385 14.13 -5.83 11.65
N PRO A 386 14.35 -7.00 11.02
CA PRO A 386 13.87 -7.26 9.66
C PRO A 386 12.35 -7.43 9.65
N LEU A 387 11.71 -7.07 8.53
CA LEU A 387 10.29 -7.31 8.32
C LEU A 387 10.07 -8.77 7.93
N ARG A 388 9.14 -9.45 8.58
CA ARG A 388 8.82 -10.87 8.39
C ARG A 388 7.33 -11.05 8.11
N PRO A 389 6.90 -12.20 7.56
CA PRO A 389 5.50 -12.57 7.55
C PRO A 389 4.88 -12.41 8.94
N GLY A 390 3.78 -11.67 9.02
CA GLY A 390 3.04 -11.39 10.23
C GLY A 390 3.58 -10.23 11.06
N SER A 391 4.67 -9.56 10.63
CA SER A 391 5.16 -8.33 11.27
C SER A 391 4.10 -7.24 11.22
N VAL A 392 3.80 -6.65 12.37
CA VAL A 392 2.92 -5.49 12.52
C VAL A 392 3.66 -4.47 13.36
N VAL A 393 4.07 -3.38 12.72
CA VAL A 393 4.98 -2.39 13.30
C VAL A 393 4.34 -1.01 13.29
N PHE A 394 4.43 -0.31 14.41
CA PHE A 394 3.96 1.04 14.60
C PHE A 394 5.12 1.91 15.09
N VAL A 395 5.45 3.00 14.41
CA VAL A 395 6.62 3.83 14.77
C VAL A 395 6.19 5.27 14.96
N GLU A 396 6.12 5.71 16.20
CA GLU A 396 5.92 7.13 16.52
C GLU A 396 7.24 7.88 16.34
N THR A 397 7.28 8.85 15.44
CA THR A 397 8.48 9.67 15.21
C THR A 397 8.57 10.85 16.17
N GLY A 398 9.79 11.17 16.58
CA GLY A 398 10.08 12.23 17.55
C GLY A 398 9.88 13.66 17.03
N GLU A 399 10.16 14.63 17.91
CA GLU A 399 10.02 16.05 17.63
C GLU A 399 10.92 16.51 16.46
N GLY A 400 10.45 17.48 15.67
CA GLY A 400 11.18 18.02 14.52
C GLY A 400 10.95 17.29 13.19
N ILE A 401 10.32 16.11 13.21
CA ILE A 401 9.83 15.45 11.99
C ILE A 401 8.50 16.08 11.57
N THR A 402 8.44 16.57 10.34
CA THR A 402 7.24 17.22 9.80
C THR A 402 6.50 16.30 8.84
N HIS A 403 5.18 16.47 8.77
CA HIS A 403 4.33 15.74 7.82
C HIS A 403 4.81 15.88 6.37
N ARG A 404 5.27 17.06 5.96
CA ARG A 404 5.64 17.37 4.57
C ARG A 404 6.84 16.55 4.08
N ASP A 405 7.80 16.32 4.98
CA ASP A 405 9.06 15.62 4.70
C ASP A 405 8.98 14.14 5.00
N TYR A 406 7.82 13.62 5.42
CA TYR A 406 7.72 12.28 6.02
C TYR A 406 8.16 11.13 5.10
N VAL A 407 8.10 11.34 3.78
CA VAL A 407 8.56 10.36 2.79
C VAL A 407 10.08 10.36 2.63
N THR A 408 10.79 11.41 3.04
CA THR A 408 12.27 11.48 3.01
C THR A 408 12.89 11.42 4.40
N ARG A 409 12.14 11.77 5.45
CA ARG A 409 12.57 11.76 6.86
C ARG A 409 11.41 11.35 7.76
N ALA A 410 11.50 10.16 8.35
CA ALA A 410 10.59 9.69 9.39
C ALA A 410 11.41 9.13 10.56
N TRP A 411 11.31 7.83 10.85
CA TRP A 411 12.18 7.14 11.82
C TRP A 411 13.63 7.00 11.31
N THR A 412 13.82 7.17 10.00
CA THR A 412 15.09 7.11 9.30
C THR A 412 15.08 8.11 8.14
N ARG A 413 16.25 8.29 7.50
CA ARG A 413 16.34 8.94 6.19
C ARG A 413 15.93 7.92 5.12
N ASP A 414 15.15 8.37 4.15
CA ASP A 414 14.59 7.53 3.09
C ASP A 414 13.81 6.30 3.63
N PRO A 415 12.68 6.51 4.33
CA PRO A 415 11.90 5.43 4.94
C PRO A 415 11.49 4.30 3.99
N LEU A 416 11.18 4.59 2.72
CA LEU A 416 10.82 3.54 1.76
C LEU A 416 12.02 2.64 1.45
N LYS A 417 13.22 3.22 1.34
CA LYS A 417 14.45 2.46 1.16
C LYS A 417 14.66 1.50 2.33
N ASP A 418 14.53 1.98 3.55
CA ASP A 418 14.71 1.17 4.77
C ASP A 418 13.71 0.01 4.84
N VAL A 419 12.43 0.26 4.54
CA VAL A 419 11.41 -0.80 4.45
C VAL A 419 11.81 -1.86 3.41
N LEU A 420 12.23 -1.46 2.21
CA LEU A 420 12.59 -2.39 1.14
C LEU A 420 13.84 -3.22 1.51
N VAL A 421 14.83 -2.62 2.17
CA VAL A 421 16.00 -3.33 2.69
C VAL A 421 15.59 -4.37 3.75
N LYS A 422 14.77 -3.97 4.73
CA LYS A 422 14.29 -4.86 5.80
C LYS A 422 13.40 -5.97 5.30
N MET A 423 12.61 -5.71 4.25
CA MET A 423 11.81 -6.72 3.56
C MET A 423 12.70 -7.70 2.78
N ALA A 424 13.70 -7.20 2.04
CA ALA A 424 14.59 -8.02 1.23
C ALA A 424 15.46 -8.98 2.08
N ALA A 425 15.70 -8.62 3.35
CA ALA A 425 16.33 -9.51 4.33
C ALA A 425 15.48 -10.77 4.67
N THR A 426 14.21 -10.81 4.27
CA THR A 426 13.31 -11.96 4.44
C THR A 426 12.78 -12.46 3.09
N PRO A 427 13.47 -13.43 2.45
CA PRO A 427 13.14 -13.89 1.09
C PRO A 427 11.70 -14.39 0.88
N SER A 428 11.03 -14.90 1.92
CA SER A 428 9.65 -15.40 1.82
C SER A 428 8.63 -14.31 1.47
N LEU A 429 8.93 -13.03 1.75
CA LEU A 429 8.09 -11.90 1.36
C LEU A 429 8.13 -11.63 -0.16
N ALA A 430 9.24 -11.99 -0.83
CA ALA A 430 9.44 -11.82 -2.27
C ALA A 430 9.16 -13.10 -3.09
N LEU A 431 9.13 -14.28 -2.45
CA LEU A 431 9.10 -15.59 -3.11
C LEU A 431 7.73 -16.27 -3.18
N THR A 432 6.76 -15.85 -2.38
CA THR A 432 5.54 -16.65 -2.23
C THR A 432 4.67 -16.52 -3.47
N ARG A 433 4.57 -17.61 -4.24
CA ARG A 433 3.56 -17.77 -5.28
C ARG A 433 2.19 -17.72 -4.60
N VAL A 434 1.33 -16.81 -5.03
CA VAL A 434 -0.10 -16.89 -4.72
C VAL A 434 -0.57 -18.23 -5.27
N ALA A 435 -0.97 -19.16 -4.39
CA ALA A 435 -1.68 -20.34 -4.83
C ALA A 435 -2.96 -19.83 -5.50
N SER A 436 -3.04 -19.99 -6.82
CA SER A 436 -4.24 -19.65 -7.58
C SER A 436 -5.38 -20.51 -7.04
N THR A 437 -6.23 -19.93 -6.20
CA THR A 437 -7.59 -20.41 -6.02
C THR A 437 -8.30 -20.10 -7.34
N ASN A 438 -8.31 -21.09 -8.24
CA ASN A 438 -9.23 -21.05 -9.37
C ASN A 438 -10.67 -21.13 -8.81
N PRO A 439 -11.63 -20.47 -9.48
CA PRO A 439 -12.98 -20.25 -8.97
C PRO A 439 -13.77 -21.51 -8.64
#